data_AF-A0A7W0FET2-F1
#
_entry.id   AF-A0A7W0FET2-F1
#
_cell.length_a   1.000
_cell.length_b   1.000
_cell.length_c   1.000
_cell.angle_alpha   90.00
_cell.angle_beta   90.00
_cell.angle_gamma   90.00
#
_symmetry.space_group_name_H-M   'P 1'
#
loop_
_entity.id
_entity.type
_entity.pdbx_description
1 polymer ?
#
loop_
_entity_poly.entity_id
_entity_poly.type
_entity_poly.pdbx_seq_one_letter_code
_entity_poly.pdbx_strand_id
1 'polypeptide(L)'
;MNTEQEHSEIPTTFSDWREARRFRAWQLHEKGWNQARIAEALGVTEGAVSQWFRRVREAGVAALTSRRNESGRKPGLTVDDLQKLVKYLSRGPAAY
;
A
#
# COMPACT_ATOMS: atom_id res chain seq x y z
N MET A 1 -16.00 -13.59 -19.86
CA MET A 1 -15.96 -12.17 -20.22
C MET A 1 -16.80 -11.46 -19.18
N ASN A 2 -16.18 -11.09 -18.06
CA ASN A 2 -16.87 -10.59 -16.87
C ASN A 2 -16.31 -9.19 -16.58
N THR A 3 -16.92 -8.17 -17.16
CA THR A 3 -16.44 -6.77 -17.09
C THR A 3 -17.28 -5.90 -16.16
N GLU A 4 -18.21 -6.47 -15.39
CA GLU A 4 -19.17 -5.71 -14.58
C GLU A 4 -18.97 -5.85 -13.06
N GLN A 5 -18.09 -6.75 -12.60
CA GLN A 5 -17.94 -7.05 -11.16
C GLN A 5 -16.74 -6.39 -10.46
N GLU A 6 -15.82 -5.76 -11.19
CA GLU A 6 -14.55 -5.24 -10.62
C GLU A 6 -14.64 -3.77 -10.17
N HIS A 7 -15.70 -3.04 -10.55
CA HIS A 7 -15.87 -1.62 -10.20
C HIS A 7 -15.99 -1.33 -8.69
N SER A 8 -16.23 -2.36 -7.86
CA SER A 8 -16.45 -2.23 -6.42
C SER A 8 -15.18 -2.22 -5.57
N GLU A 9 -13.99 -2.46 -6.14
CA GLU A 9 -12.74 -2.59 -5.36
C GLU A 9 -11.89 -1.32 -5.25
N ILE A 10 -12.25 -0.23 -5.94
CA ILE A 10 -11.48 1.02 -5.87
C ILE A 10 -11.94 1.85 -4.66
N PRO A 11 -11.07 2.14 -3.68
CA PRO A 11 -11.45 2.91 -2.51
C PRO A 11 -11.64 4.39 -2.84
N THR A 12 -12.59 5.03 -2.16
CA THR A 12 -12.86 6.48 -2.28
C THR A 12 -11.82 7.34 -1.55
N THR A 13 -11.09 6.76 -0.60
CA THR A 13 -10.05 7.42 0.19
C THR A 13 -8.75 6.62 0.12
N PHE A 14 -7.61 7.31 -0.02
CA PHE A 14 -6.28 6.69 -0.17
C PHE A 14 -5.35 7.08 0.99
N SER A 15 -4.41 6.21 1.35
CA SER A 15 -3.46 6.47 2.45
C SER A 15 -2.38 7.48 2.06
N ASP A 16 -1.93 7.44 0.80
CA ASP A 16 -1.03 8.44 0.23
C ASP A 16 -1.36 8.76 -1.24
N TRP A 17 -0.71 9.80 -1.78
CA TRP A 17 -0.91 10.22 -3.16
C TRP A 17 -0.38 9.21 -4.20
N ARG A 18 0.58 8.34 -3.83
CA ARG A 18 1.18 7.33 -4.72
C ARG A 18 0.21 6.18 -4.95
N GLU A 19 -0.50 5.79 -3.90
CA GLU A 19 -1.63 4.87 -3.92
C GLU A 19 -2.75 5.42 -4.79
N ALA A 20 -3.18 6.66 -4.55
CA ALA A 20 -4.19 7.32 -5.39
C ALA A 20 -3.79 7.30 -6.88
N ARG A 21 -2.51 7.56 -7.19
CA ARG A 21 -1.98 7.51 -8.56
C ARG A 21 -2.03 6.11 -9.17
N ARG A 22 -1.70 5.06 -8.40
CA ARG A 22 -1.80 3.66 -8.83
C ARG A 22 -3.23 3.28 -9.17
N PHE A 23 -4.18 3.59 -8.29
CA PHE A 23 -5.61 3.35 -8.56
C PHE A 23 -6.12 4.17 -9.76
N ARG A 24 -5.64 5.41 -9.95
CA ARG A 24 -5.97 6.20 -11.13
C ARG A 24 -5.47 5.56 -12.43
N ALA A 25 -4.27 4.97 -12.41
CA ALA A 25 -3.75 4.23 -13.57
C ALA A 25 -4.65 3.04 -13.93
N TRP A 26 -5.14 2.31 -12.92
CA TRP A 26 -6.09 1.21 -13.12
C TRP A 26 -7.41 1.67 -13.74
N GLN A 27 -8.00 2.74 -13.20
CA GLN A 27 -9.23 3.33 -13.77
C GLN A 27 -9.08 3.75 -15.23
N LEU A 28 -7.91 4.26 -15.64
CA LEU A 28 -7.67 4.63 -17.04
C LEU A 28 -7.53 3.40 -17.93
N HIS A 29 -6.91 2.34 -17.42
CA HIS A 29 -6.83 1.06 -18.12
C HIS A 29 -8.21 0.42 -18.33
N GLU A 30 -9.09 0.45 -17.33
CA GLU A 30 -10.48 0.00 -17.46
C GLU A 30 -11.25 0.82 -18.51
N LYS A 31 -10.89 2.08 -18.70
CA LYS A 31 -11.41 2.95 -19.79
C LYS A 31 -10.77 2.68 -21.15
N GLY A 32 -9.97 1.62 -21.28
CA GLY A 32 -9.31 1.21 -22.53
C GLY A 32 -8.05 1.99 -22.88
N TRP A 33 -7.47 2.75 -21.95
CA TRP A 33 -6.22 3.45 -22.22
C TRP A 33 -5.05 2.47 -22.25
N ASN A 34 -4.15 2.65 -23.22
CA ASN A 34 -2.90 1.90 -23.27
C ASN A 34 -1.89 2.42 -22.21
N GLN A 35 -0.89 1.61 -21.88
CA GLN A 35 0.07 1.92 -20.82
C GLN A 35 0.89 3.19 -21.10
N ALA A 36 1.28 3.42 -22.36
CA ALA A 36 2.04 4.60 -22.77
C ALA A 36 1.26 5.91 -22.47
N ARG A 37 0.00 5.96 -22.87
CA ARG A 37 -0.88 7.12 -22.65
C ARG A 37 -1.17 7.34 -21.16
N ILE A 38 -1.27 6.26 -20.37
CA ILE A 38 -1.42 6.34 -18.92
C ILE A 38 -0.15 6.91 -18.28
N ALA A 39 1.02 6.44 -18.70
CA ALA A 39 2.32 6.88 -18.20
C ALA A 39 2.52 8.39 -18.43
N GLU A 40 2.24 8.85 -19.66
CA GLU A 40 2.24 10.26 -20.03
C GLU A 40 1.27 11.08 -19.17
N ALA A 41 0.01 10.66 -19.07
CA ALA A 41 -1.01 11.40 -18.33
C ALA A 41 -0.73 11.49 -16.82
N LEU A 42 -0.01 10.52 -16.25
CA LEU A 42 0.31 10.47 -14.81
C LEU A 42 1.73 10.93 -14.48
N GLY A 43 2.53 11.31 -15.48
CA GLY A 43 3.92 11.74 -15.31
C GLY A 43 4.79 10.65 -14.69
N VAL A 44 4.63 9.40 -15.13
CA VAL A 44 5.42 8.24 -14.68
C VAL A 44 6.00 7.49 -15.87
N THR A 45 6.91 6.55 -15.63
CA THR A 45 7.46 5.70 -16.68
C THR A 45 6.50 4.57 -17.03
N GLU A 46 6.52 4.10 -18.29
CA GLU A 46 5.75 2.92 -18.71
C GLU A 46 6.08 1.68 -17.87
N GLY A 47 7.35 1.53 -17.49
CA GLY A 47 7.79 0.46 -16.60
C GLY A 47 7.08 0.48 -15.24
N ALA A 48 6.84 1.66 -14.66
CA ALA A 48 6.08 1.76 -13.40
C ALA A 48 4.64 1.26 -13.57
N VAL A 49 3.98 1.66 -14.65
CA VAL A 49 2.61 1.22 -14.97
C VAL A 49 2.56 -0.30 -15.19
N SER A 50 3.50 -0.84 -15.96
CA SER A 50 3.62 -2.29 -16.19
C SER A 50 3.78 -3.08 -14.89
N GLN A 51 4.62 -2.59 -13.98
CA GLN A 51 4.81 -3.21 -12.66
C GLN A 51 3.55 -3.14 -11.78
N TRP A 52 2.77 -2.07 -11.85
CA TRP A 52 1.48 -1.97 -11.14
C TRP A 52 0.48 -2.99 -11.69
N PHE A 53 0.31 -3.07 -13.00
CA PHE A 53 -0.63 -4.00 -13.63
C PHE A 53 -0.21 -5.46 -13.45
N ARG A 54 1.10 -5.72 -13.42
CA ARG A 54 1.61 -7.05 -13.04
C ARG A 54 1.16 -7.44 -11.63
N ARG A 55 1.27 -6.55 -10.65
CA ARG A 55 0.78 -6.80 -9.28
C ARG A 55 -0.72 -7.05 -9.23
N VAL A 56 -1.50 -6.30 -10.01
CA VAL A 56 -2.96 -6.52 -10.09
C VAL A 56 -3.29 -7.89 -10.67
N ARG A 57 -2.58 -8.34 -11.72
CA ARG A 57 -2.76 -9.70 -12.26
C ARG A 57 -2.41 -10.80 -11.26
N GLU A 58 -1.41 -10.57 -10.41
CA GLU A 58 -0.93 -11.56 -9.44
C GLU A 58 -1.80 -11.62 -8.16
N ALA A 59 -2.37 -10.49 -7.73
CA ALA A 59 -2.97 -10.36 -6.39
C ALA A 59 -4.24 -9.48 -6.33
N GLY A 60 -4.84 -9.14 -7.48
CA GLY A 60 -6.05 -8.33 -7.58
C GLY A 60 -5.82 -6.82 -7.40
N VAL A 61 -6.89 -6.03 -7.55
CA VAL A 61 -6.83 -4.56 -7.52
C VAL A 61 -6.39 -4.05 -6.14
N ALA A 62 -6.73 -4.77 -5.07
CA ALA A 62 -6.26 -4.51 -3.70
C ALA A 62 -4.72 -4.46 -3.57
N ALA A 63 -3.97 -5.09 -4.49
CA ALA A 63 -2.50 -5.05 -4.50
C ALA A 63 -1.92 -3.65 -4.81
N LEU A 64 -2.75 -2.71 -5.28
CA LEU A 64 -2.36 -1.32 -5.50
C LEU A 64 -2.30 -0.49 -4.20
N THR A 65 -2.77 -1.04 -3.09
CA THR A 65 -2.71 -0.37 -1.79
C THR A 65 -1.28 -0.17 -1.28
N SER A 66 -1.08 0.77 -0.37
CA SER A 66 0.20 1.01 0.29
C SER A 66 0.41 0.08 1.49
N ARG A 67 1.49 -0.70 1.47
CA ARG A 67 1.91 -1.56 2.61
C ARG A 67 2.60 -0.75 3.70
N ARG A 68 1.91 0.23 4.31
CA ARG A 68 2.51 1.11 5.32
C ARG A 68 2.83 0.36 6.62
N ASN A 69 2.03 -0.64 6.97
CA ASN A 69 2.11 -1.32 8.27
C ASN A 69 3.12 -2.48 8.30
N GLU A 70 3.63 -2.92 7.15
CA GLU A 70 4.62 -4.01 7.03
C GLU A 70 6.06 -3.50 6.88
N SER A 71 6.23 -2.18 6.81
CA SER A 71 7.51 -1.53 6.58
C SER A 71 8.31 -1.42 7.89
N GLY A 72 9.17 -2.39 8.18
CA GLY A 72 10.18 -2.29 9.23
C GLY A 72 10.43 -3.59 9.97
N ARG A 73 11.51 -3.62 10.76
CA ARG A 73 11.77 -4.72 11.69
C ARG A 73 10.66 -4.75 12.74
N LYS A 74 10.00 -5.91 12.89
CA LYS A 74 9.04 -6.11 13.98
C LYS A 74 9.71 -5.76 15.33
N PRO A 75 9.01 -5.12 16.28
CA PRO A 75 9.55 -4.83 17.60
C PRO A 75 10.13 -6.10 18.22
N GLY A 76 11.34 -6.02 18.76
CA GLY A 76 11.96 -7.14 19.49
C GLY A 76 11.39 -7.35 20.89
N LEU A 77 10.58 -6.41 21.37
CA LEU A 77 9.90 -6.45 22.66
C LEU A 77 8.42 -6.76 22.43
N THR A 78 7.90 -7.71 23.19
CA THR A 78 6.46 -7.98 23.23
C THR A 78 5.72 -6.90 24.03
N VAL A 79 4.38 -6.90 23.97
CA VAL A 79 3.56 -5.98 24.79
C VAL A 79 3.85 -6.18 26.28
N ASP A 80 4.02 -7.44 26.71
CA ASP A 80 4.36 -7.76 28.09
C ASP A 80 5.75 -7.24 28.48
N ASP A 81 6.72 -7.29 27.57
CA ASP A 81 8.06 -6.74 27.82
C ASP A 81 8.03 -5.22 27.94
N LEU A 82 7.18 -4.54 27.16
CA LEU A 82 6.97 -3.10 27.29
C LEU A 82 6.34 -2.75 28.65
N GLN A 83 5.38 -3.53 29.12
CA GLN A 83 4.78 -3.32 30.45
C GLN A 83 5.81 -3.51 31.58
N LYS A 84 6.64 -4.56 31.48
CA LYS A 84 7.75 -4.79 32.42
C LYS A 84 8.75 -3.64 32.37
N LEU A 85 9.10 -3.17 31.17
CA LEU A 85 10.01 -2.04 30.97
C LEU A 85 9.49 -0.77 31.64
N VAL A 86 8.21 -0.42 31.46
CA VAL A 86 7.59 0.74 32.13
C VAL A 86 7.68 0.61 33.65
N LYS A 87 7.42 -0.59 34.18
CA LYS A 87 7.54 -0.88 35.62
C LYS A 87 8.98 -0.71 36.13
N TYR A 88 9.98 -1.15 35.38
CA TYR A 88 11.39 -0.99 35.74
C TYR A 88 11.83 0.47 35.67
N LEU A 89 11.49 1.17 34.58
CA LEU A 89 11.81 2.59 34.42
C LEU A 89 11.19 3.44 35.54
N SER A 90 9.98 3.11 35.99
CA SER A 90 9.30 3.82 37.09
C SER A 90 9.99 3.68 38.45
N ARG A 91 10.78 2.62 38.66
CA ARG A 91 11.52 2.39 39.91
C ARG A 91 12.81 3.21 40.00
N GLY A 92 13.30 3.72 38.87
CA GLY A 92 14.56 4.45 38.78
C GLY A 92 15.79 3.54 38.85
N PRO A 93 16.97 4.07 38.44
CA PRO A 93 18.20 3.27 38.29
C PRO A 93 18.80 2.82 39.63
N ALA A 94 18.44 3.45 40.75
CA ALA A 94 18.94 3.08 42.08
C ALA A 94 18.23 1.86 42.69
N ALA A 95 17.21 1.32 42.02
CA ALA A 95 16.43 0.17 42.48
C ALA A 95 16.97 -1.19 41.98
N TYR A 96 18.17 -1.21 41.39
CA TYR A 96 18.86 -2.38 40.86
C TYR A 96 20.35 -2.28 41.18
#